data_AF-A0A2E6KSQ4-F1
#
_entry.id   AF-A0A2E6KSQ4-F1
#
_cell.length_a   1.000
_cell.length_b   1.000
_cell.length_c   1.000
_cell.angle_alpha   90.00
_cell.angle_beta   90.00
_cell.angle_gamma   90.00
#
_symmetry.space_group_name_H-M   'P 1'
#
loop_
_entity.id
_entity.type
_entity.pdbx_description
1 polymer ?
#
loop_
_entity_poly.entity_id
_entity_poly.type
_entity_poly.pdbx_seq_one_letter_code
_entity_poly.pdbx_strand_id
1 'polypeptide(L)'
;MTIKDKFNKSLDKLLAEPILFVTIPPALIIFFLIFLLRPLILFRFGFFHSDRLGHFAVNTEIFFCENIIFRKAKNKIFDLYYFPSKPCNKQIAKMISRKVKIYPKFLIRPFCLISRSVPILSNHVTGRSSNSDYDTKHVLDKTKFQLNLTKIEIENGDKIFKENNLNKKNIICIGIRDSSYLKKKYKKQDFSYHDHRNDDIKKYIPGIRFLLKKGYTVIRMGSTTEKKLNIKHKNFLDYSNSNIKSDFMDVYISYICKLFISNNTGLDAIAVMFRKPILHIGSLPFGAISTFSKRYFNTMSNYYSYKKKRLLNQTEIFNLNIQYLWRKEDFDKNKIKIIRPTKVEILKYFVETISIFQNIKKKKNHILLERKFIKLYSKYVKRYPDGKKQYHNIIKSNFLSSFLLFNKHLLR
;
A
#
# COMPACT_ATOMS: atom_id res chain seq x y z
N MET A 1 -13.64 -6.92 23.07
CA MET A 1 -12.35 -7.44 23.56
C MET A 1 -12.40 -7.33 25.07
N THR A 2 -12.30 -8.46 25.75
CA THR A 2 -12.46 -8.53 27.21
C THR A 2 -11.24 -7.93 27.91
N ILE A 3 -11.36 -7.63 29.21
CA ILE A 3 -10.22 -7.14 30.02
C ILE A 3 -9.11 -8.20 30.06
N LYS A 4 -9.48 -9.49 30.16
CA LYS A 4 -8.58 -10.63 30.10
C LYS A 4 -7.77 -10.67 28.79
N ASP A 5 -8.40 -10.41 27.65
CA ASP A 5 -7.70 -10.35 26.35
C ASP A 5 -6.68 -9.21 26.29
N LYS A 6 -6.97 -8.07 26.94
CA LYS A 6 -6.05 -6.91 26.97
C LYS A 6 -4.85 -7.21 27.86
N PHE A 7 -5.08 -7.86 28.98
CA PHE A 7 -4.04 -8.28 29.92
C PHE A 7 -3.09 -9.28 29.26
N ASN A 8 -3.62 -10.36 28.68
CA ASN A 8 -2.83 -11.38 27.98
C ASN A 8 -1.97 -10.78 26.86
N LYS A 9 -2.54 -9.94 26.00
CA LYS A 9 -1.76 -9.25 24.95
C LYS A 9 -0.69 -8.30 25.47
N SER A 10 -0.85 -7.79 26.68
CA SER A 10 0.15 -6.92 27.31
C SER A 10 1.29 -7.76 27.88
N LEU A 11 0.95 -8.88 28.52
CA LEU A 11 1.91 -9.87 29.01
C LEU A 11 2.74 -10.46 27.86
N ASP A 12 2.11 -10.85 26.75
CA ASP A 12 2.81 -11.38 25.56
C ASP A 12 3.87 -10.41 25.04
N LYS A 13 3.61 -9.09 25.09
CA LYS A 13 4.57 -8.07 24.64
C LYS A 13 5.76 -7.93 25.60
N LEU A 14 5.52 -8.06 26.91
CA LEU A 14 6.57 -8.00 27.92
C LEU A 14 7.49 -9.21 27.80
N LEU A 15 6.89 -10.41 27.65
CA LEU A 15 7.64 -11.65 27.44
C LEU A 15 8.45 -11.62 26.13
N ALA A 16 7.91 -11.02 25.06
CA ALA A 16 8.63 -10.88 23.79
C ALA A 16 9.77 -9.85 23.82
N GLU A 17 9.76 -8.90 24.77
CA GLU A 17 10.77 -7.85 24.89
C GLU A 17 11.16 -7.61 26.36
N PRO A 18 12.05 -8.44 26.93
CA PRO A 18 12.37 -8.42 28.37
C PRO A 18 12.85 -7.07 28.90
N ILE A 19 13.49 -6.24 28.06
CA ILE A 19 13.90 -4.88 28.41
C ILE A 19 12.73 -3.99 28.89
N LEU A 20 11.50 -4.34 28.55
CA LEU A 20 10.30 -3.62 29.01
C LEU A 20 10.05 -3.79 30.52
N PHE A 21 10.47 -4.89 31.14
CA PHE A 21 10.38 -5.06 32.59
C PHE A 21 11.24 -4.03 33.35
N VAL A 22 12.38 -3.64 32.78
CA VAL A 22 13.27 -2.63 33.36
C VAL A 22 12.84 -1.22 32.99
N THR A 23 12.36 -1.01 31.77
CA THR A 23 12.11 0.34 31.23
C THR A 23 10.71 0.89 31.51
N ILE A 24 9.69 0.04 31.74
CA ILE A 24 8.33 0.51 32.04
C ILE A 24 8.20 1.15 33.44
N PRO A 25 8.72 0.56 34.54
CA PRO A 25 8.60 1.16 35.87
C PRO A 25 9.11 2.61 35.94
N PRO A 26 10.34 2.95 35.50
CA PRO A 26 10.78 4.35 35.50
C PRO A 26 9.97 5.21 34.51
N ALA A 27 9.54 4.65 33.38
CA ALA A 27 8.71 5.38 32.43
C ALA A 27 7.33 5.74 33.01
N LEU A 28 6.75 4.94 33.91
CA LEU A 28 5.48 5.28 34.58
C LEU A 28 5.64 6.50 35.48
N ILE A 29 6.72 6.56 36.27
CA ILE A 29 7.04 7.69 37.15
C ILE A 29 7.21 8.96 36.31
N ILE A 30 8.02 8.89 35.25
CA ILE A 30 8.24 10.03 34.35
C ILE A 30 6.95 10.42 33.62
N PHE A 31 6.15 9.44 33.18
CA PHE A 31 4.89 9.71 32.48
C PHE A 31 3.90 10.42 33.40
N PHE A 32 3.86 10.12 34.70
CA PHE A 32 3.02 10.84 35.66
C PHE A 32 3.36 12.34 35.69
N LEU A 33 4.65 12.70 35.73
CA LEU A 33 5.11 14.09 35.64
C LEU A 33 4.69 14.73 34.31
N ILE A 34 4.86 14.01 33.20
CA ILE A 34 4.43 14.47 31.86
C ILE A 34 2.92 14.71 31.80
N PHE A 35 2.14 13.88 32.47
CA PHE A 35 0.69 14.00 32.51
C PHE A 35 0.27 15.26 33.28
N LEU A 36 0.93 15.61 34.39
CA LEU A 36 0.70 16.84 35.12
C LEU A 36 1.08 18.09 34.31
N LEU A 37 2.14 18.00 33.49
CA LEU A 37 2.61 19.10 32.63
C LEU A 37 1.74 19.33 31.37
N ARG A 38 0.77 18.44 31.07
CA ARG A 38 -0.04 18.49 29.84
C ARG A 38 -0.73 19.83 29.53
N PRO A 39 -1.18 20.66 30.51
CA PRO A 39 -1.84 21.93 30.20
C PRO A 39 -0.87 22.92 29.54
N LEU A 40 0.41 22.86 29.89
CA LEU A 40 1.46 23.75 29.38
C LEU A 40 2.13 23.15 28.14
N ILE A 41 2.52 21.88 28.22
CA ILE A 41 3.30 21.20 27.20
C ILE A 41 2.74 19.79 26.98
N LEU A 42 2.37 19.48 25.75
CA LEU A 42 1.88 18.16 25.39
C LEU A 42 2.99 17.31 24.75
N PHE A 43 3.47 16.32 25.50
CA PHE A 43 4.34 15.27 24.96
C PHE A 43 3.52 14.16 24.32
N ARG A 44 3.85 13.79 23.08
CA ARG A 44 3.20 12.68 22.39
C ARG A 44 4.21 11.65 21.93
N PHE A 45 3.82 10.38 22.05
CA PHE A 45 4.67 9.24 21.75
C PHE A 45 4.11 8.46 20.57
N GLY A 46 4.94 8.24 19.56
CA GLY A 46 4.57 7.62 18.31
C GLY A 46 5.59 6.60 17.81
N PHE A 47 5.19 5.85 16.80
CA PHE A 47 6.11 5.01 16.04
C PHE A 47 5.67 4.97 14.59
N PHE A 48 6.61 4.78 13.68
CA PHE A 48 6.30 4.49 12.28
C PHE A 48 6.53 3.01 12.02
N HIS A 49 5.60 2.34 11.34
CA HIS A 49 5.82 0.97 10.87
C HIS A 49 7.14 0.89 10.12
N SER A 50 7.97 -0.11 10.38
CA SER A 50 9.30 -0.21 9.76
C SER A 50 9.61 -1.62 9.25
N ASP A 51 8.65 -2.54 9.34
CA ASP A 51 8.76 -3.97 9.03
C ASP A 51 8.33 -4.31 7.59
N ARG A 52 7.30 -3.61 7.09
CA ARG A 52 6.67 -3.84 5.79
C ARG A 52 6.58 -2.54 4.99
N LEU A 53 7.08 -2.57 3.76
CA LEU A 53 7.20 -1.40 2.89
C LEU A 53 5.86 -0.68 2.67
N GLY A 54 4.77 -1.45 2.52
CA GLY A 54 3.42 -0.93 2.35
C GLY A 54 3.02 0.05 3.45
N HIS A 55 3.05 -0.44 4.69
CA HIS A 55 2.72 0.35 5.87
C HIS A 55 3.78 1.40 6.18
N PHE A 56 5.06 1.12 5.91
CA PHE A 56 6.13 2.06 6.22
C PHE A 56 6.01 3.35 5.40
N ALA A 57 5.80 3.24 4.09
CA ALA A 57 5.74 4.41 3.23
C ALA A 57 4.39 5.14 3.33
N VAL A 58 3.28 4.46 3.05
CA VAL A 58 1.97 5.13 2.90
C VAL A 58 1.38 5.57 4.23
N ASN A 59 1.45 4.77 5.30
CA ASN A 59 0.90 5.20 6.59
C ASN A 59 1.63 6.46 7.08
N THR A 60 2.95 6.51 6.91
CA THR A 60 3.77 7.66 7.31
C THR A 60 3.47 8.89 6.47
N GLU A 61 3.35 8.72 5.16
CA GLU A 61 2.99 9.81 4.26
C GLU A 61 1.58 10.37 4.56
N ILE A 62 0.58 9.51 4.72
CA ILE A 62 -0.78 9.92 5.12
C ILE A 62 -0.74 10.68 6.44
N PHE A 63 -0.01 10.16 7.44
CA PHE A 63 0.14 10.83 8.74
C PHE A 63 0.69 12.25 8.61
N PHE A 64 1.73 12.47 7.79
CA PHE A 64 2.25 13.82 7.57
C PHE A 64 1.26 14.72 6.84
N CYS A 65 0.55 14.21 5.84
CA CYS A 65 -0.49 14.95 5.14
C CYS A 65 -1.65 15.33 6.06
N GLU A 66 -2.09 14.41 6.92
CA GLU A 66 -3.13 14.66 7.92
C GLU A 66 -2.70 15.73 8.92
N ASN A 67 -1.44 15.71 9.36
CA ASN A 67 -0.93 16.74 10.24
C ASN A 67 -0.90 18.12 9.57
N ILE A 68 -0.68 18.23 8.26
CA ILE A 68 -0.74 19.53 7.58
C ILE A 68 -2.17 20.08 7.54
N ILE A 69 -3.15 19.21 7.30
CA ILE A 69 -4.54 19.66 7.11
C ILE A 69 -5.26 19.85 8.46
N PHE A 70 -5.06 18.94 9.41
CA PHE A 70 -5.91 18.83 10.60
C PHE A 70 -5.23 19.26 11.90
N ARG A 71 -3.91 19.51 11.91
CA ARG A 71 -3.23 19.90 13.15
C ARG A 71 -3.61 21.34 13.50
N LYS A 72 -4.49 21.47 14.49
CA LYS A 72 -4.79 22.70 15.21
C LYS A 72 -4.22 22.57 16.62
N ALA A 73 -2.97 22.97 16.84
CA ALA A 73 -2.36 22.92 18.17
C ALA A 73 -2.47 24.29 18.84
N LYS A 74 -3.17 24.36 19.97
CA LYS A 74 -3.17 25.53 20.85
C LYS A 74 -1.99 25.53 21.83
N ASN A 75 -1.47 24.35 22.18
CA ASN A 75 -0.37 24.17 23.14
C ASN A 75 0.95 23.85 22.43
N LYS A 76 2.08 24.04 23.13
CA LYS A 76 3.40 23.58 22.68
C LYS A 76 3.43 22.05 22.67
N ILE A 77 3.68 21.44 21.51
CA ILE A 77 3.67 19.98 21.33
C ILE A 77 5.09 19.47 21.07
N PHE A 78 5.49 18.45 21.82
CA PHE A 78 6.71 17.68 21.55
C PHE A 78 6.36 16.26 21.13
N ASP A 79 6.69 15.92 19.88
CA ASP A 79 6.44 14.60 19.33
C ASP A 79 7.72 13.76 19.35
N LEU A 80 7.63 12.57 19.95
CA LEU A 80 8.74 11.63 20.11
C LEU A 80 8.42 10.33 19.36
N TYR A 81 9.27 9.95 18.41
CA TYR A 81 9.04 8.82 17.52
C TYR A 81 10.18 7.80 17.59
N TYR A 82 9.87 6.54 17.27
CA TYR A 82 10.87 5.48 17.06
C TYR A 82 10.46 4.53 15.94
N PHE A 83 11.41 3.69 15.48
CA PHE A 83 11.13 2.56 14.60
C PHE A 83 10.99 1.25 15.43
N PRO A 84 9.85 0.54 15.36
CA PRO A 84 9.64 -0.69 16.14
C PRO A 84 10.54 -1.86 15.77
N SER A 85 10.96 -1.92 14.51
CA SER A 85 11.89 -2.90 13.96
C SER A 85 12.96 -2.21 13.12
N LYS A 86 13.99 -2.96 12.71
CA LYS A 86 14.93 -2.52 11.67
C LYS A 86 14.15 -2.08 10.41
N PRO A 87 14.38 -0.87 9.88
CA PRO A 87 13.68 -0.39 8.69
C PRO A 87 13.84 -1.32 7.49
N CYS A 88 12.73 -1.63 6.83
CA CYS A 88 12.70 -2.49 5.64
C CYS A 88 13.20 -1.78 4.37
N ASN A 89 13.39 -0.46 4.42
CA ASN A 89 14.04 0.35 3.39
C ASN A 89 14.76 1.53 4.05
N LYS A 90 16.09 1.58 3.96
CA LYS A 90 16.94 2.59 4.59
C LYS A 90 16.72 3.99 4.04
N GLN A 91 16.41 4.13 2.74
CA GLN A 91 16.19 5.44 2.14
C GLN A 91 14.91 6.11 2.67
N ILE A 92 13.83 5.34 2.82
CA ILE A 92 12.59 5.84 3.44
C ILE A 92 12.83 6.23 4.89
N ALA A 93 13.57 5.41 5.65
CA ALA A 93 13.95 5.74 7.02
C ALA A 93 14.71 7.07 7.09
N LYS A 94 15.68 7.29 6.19
CA LYS A 94 16.43 8.55 6.07
C LYS A 94 15.50 9.72 5.76
N MET A 95 14.56 9.57 4.81
CA MET A 95 13.58 10.61 4.47
C MET A 95 12.68 10.98 5.66
N ILE A 96 12.27 10.00 6.46
CA ILE A 96 11.46 10.22 7.67
C ILE A 96 12.28 10.92 8.74
N SER A 97 13.51 10.45 9.02
CA SER A 97 14.40 11.04 10.03
C SER A 97 14.80 12.49 9.71
N ARG A 98 14.71 12.94 8.45
CA ARG A 98 14.88 14.35 8.08
C ARG A 98 13.69 15.22 8.51
N LYS A 99 12.49 14.65 8.60
CA LYS A 99 11.25 15.36 8.95
C LYS A 99 10.94 15.34 10.44
N VAL A 100 11.34 14.28 11.13
CA VAL A 100 11.06 14.09 12.55
C VAL A 100 12.26 13.44 13.24
N LYS A 101 12.43 13.74 14.52
CA LYS A 101 13.47 13.09 15.32
C LYS A 101 13.04 11.66 15.68
N ILE A 102 13.88 10.71 15.30
CA ILE A 102 13.72 9.29 15.62
C ILE A 102 14.67 8.95 16.76
N TYR A 103 14.14 8.40 17.84
CA TYR A 103 14.86 8.04 19.05
C TYR A 103 15.02 6.52 19.18
N PRO A 104 15.95 6.04 20.03
CA PRO A 104 16.10 4.62 20.30
C PRO A 104 14.79 3.98 20.79
N LYS A 105 14.50 2.78 20.29
CA LYS A 105 13.27 2.03 20.61
C LYS A 105 13.06 1.88 22.11
N PHE A 106 14.11 1.48 22.84
CA PHE A 106 14.01 1.19 24.28
C PHE A 106 13.60 2.42 25.11
N LEU A 107 13.91 3.64 24.63
CA LEU A 107 13.59 4.88 25.32
C LEU A 107 12.12 5.27 25.13
N ILE A 108 11.60 5.23 23.89
CA ILE A 108 10.26 5.76 23.58
C ILE A 108 9.18 4.70 23.73
N ARG A 109 9.49 3.43 23.48
CA ARG A 109 8.49 2.35 23.47
C ARG A 109 7.69 2.23 24.77
N PRO A 110 8.27 2.31 25.97
CA PRO A 110 7.52 2.27 27.23
C PRO A 110 6.42 3.34 27.29
N PHE A 111 6.75 4.61 27.06
CA PHE A 111 5.78 5.72 27.00
C PHE A 111 4.72 5.50 25.92
N CYS A 112 5.12 4.92 24.79
CA CYS A 112 4.23 4.56 23.69
C CYS A 112 3.23 3.44 24.04
N LEU A 113 3.59 2.55 24.97
CA LEU A 113 2.70 1.50 25.49
C LEU A 113 1.76 2.09 26.55
N ILE A 114 2.29 2.90 27.48
CA ILE A 114 1.52 3.60 28.53
C ILE A 114 0.45 4.50 27.90
N SER A 115 0.83 5.39 26.98
CA SER A 115 -0.11 6.31 26.32
C SER A 115 -1.23 5.61 25.54
N ARG A 116 -1.05 4.34 25.16
CA ARG A 116 -2.03 3.57 24.39
C ARG A 116 -2.82 2.56 25.21
N SER A 117 -2.48 2.36 26.49
CA SER A 117 -3.19 1.39 27.34
C SER A 117 -4.51 1.96 27.87
N VAL A 118 -4.59 3.28 28.10
CA VAL A 118 -5.75 3.94 28.73
C VAL A 118 -6.34 5.05 27.82
N PRO A 119 -7.67 5.10 27.63
CA PRO A 119 -8.32 6.11 26.79
C PRO A 119 -8.03 7.56 27.17
N ILE A 120 -7.94 7.89 28.48
CA ILE A 120 -7.66 9.26 28.95
C ILE A 120 -6.29 9.79 28.49
N LEU A 121 -5.39 8.89 28.07
CA LEU A 121 -4.05 9.23 27.59
C LEU A 121 -3.97 9.37 26.06
N SER A 122 -5.10 9.32 25.35
CA SER A 122 -5.13 9.37 23.88
C SER A 122 -4.47 10.62 23.28
N ASN A 123 -4.48 11.73 24.02
CA ASN A 123 -3.84 12.99 23.60
C ASN A 123 -2.31 12.88 23.55
N HIS A 124 -1.72 11.91 24.26
CA HIS A 124 -0.29 11.61 24.24
C HIS A 124 0.10 10.62 23.13
N VAL A 125 -0.81 10.27 22.21
CA VAL A 125 -0.53 9.32 21.12
C VAL A 125 -0.31 10.06 19.79
N THR A 126 0.74 9.68 19.06
CA THR A 126 1.01 10.19 17.71
C THR A 126 1.61 9.09 16.80
N GLY A 127 2.00 9.46 15.57
CA GLY A 127 2.71 8.60 14.61
C GLY A 127 1.81 7.58 13.90
N ARG A 128 0.50 7.84 13.80
CA ARG A 128 -0.43 6.95 13.10
C ARG A 128 -1.32 7.77 12.20
N SER A 129 -1.45 7.32 10.96
CA SER A 129 -2.52 7.79 10.08
C SER A 129 -3.88 7.37 10.65
N SER A 130 -4.93 8.13 10.33
CA SER A 130 -6.27 7.85 10.86
C SER A 130 -6.81 6.48 10.47
N ASN A 131 -6.34 5.91 9.36
CA ASN A 131 -6.88 4.67 8.81
C ASN A 131 -5.82 3.85 8.04
N SER A 132 -4.66 3.63 8.68
CA SER A 132 -3.54 2.85 8.13
C SER A 132 -3.12 3.38 6.73
N ASP A 133 -3.09 2.52 5.73
CA ASP A 133 -2.66 2.73 4.35
C ASP A 133 -3.81 3.15 3.42
N TYR A 134 -5.01 3.34 3.98
CA TYR A 134 -6.20 3.78 3.24
C TYR A 134 -6.51 5.24 3.55
N ASP A 135 -6.31 6.11 2.55
CA ASP A 135 -6.56 7.55 2.66
C ASP A 135 -8.05 7.90 2.52
N THR A 136 -8.87 7.52 3.52
CA THR A 136 -10.32 7.78 3.55
C THR A 136 -10.68 9.27 3.66
N LYS A 137 -9.72 10.11 4.07
CA LYS A 137 -9.86 11.57 4.16
C LYS A 137 -9.40 12.30 2.89
N HIS A 138 -8.86 11.56 1.92
CA HIS A 138 -8.35 12.07 0.65
C HIS A 138 -7.25 13.12 0.81
N VAL A 139 -6.44 13.02 1.86
CA VAL A 139 -5.37 14.00 2.15
C VAL A 139 -4.24 13.95 1.14
N LEU A 140 -4.01 12.79 0.51
CA LEU A 140 -2.97 12.63 -0.52
C LEU A 140 -3.31 13.44 -1.77
N ASP A 141 -4.60 13.54 -2.12
CA ASP A 141 -5.06 14.37 -3.25
C ASP A 141 -5.02 15.87 -2.94
N LYS A 142 -5.01 16.25 -1.66
CA LYS A 142 -5.09 17.64 -1.18
C LYS A 142 -3.74 18.26 -0.83
N THR A 143 -2.66 17.48 -0.86
CA THR A 143 -1.34 17.91 -0.39
C THR A 143 -0.25 17.51 -1.36
N LYS A 144 0.85 18.27 -1.37
CA LYS A 144 2.12 17.81 -1.96
C LYS A 144 2.63 16.61 -1.17
N PHE A 145 3.44 15.76 -1.80
CA PHE A 145 4.07 14.66 -1.08
C PHE A 145 5.01 15.19 0.01
N GLN A 146 5.03 14.55 1.18
CA GLN A 146 5.74 15.04 2.36
C GLN A 146 7.12 14.43 2.49
N LEU A 147 7.27 13.17 2.12
CA LEU A 147 8.55 12.51 1.99
C LEU A 147 9.11 12.76 0.59
N ASN A 148 10.30 13.37 0.50
CA ASN A 148 10.96 13.67 -0.77
C ASN A 148 12.46 13.35 -0.77
N LEU A 149 12.99 13.11 -1.97
CA LEU A 149 14.42 13.03 -2.23
C LEU A 149 15.03 14.44 -2.21
N THR A 150 16.29 14.54 -1.78
CA THR A 150 17.07 15.77 -1.90
C THR A 150 17.59 15.96 -3.33
N LYS A 151 18.08 17.16 -3.68
CA LYS A 151 18.71 17.42 -4.98
C LYS A 151 19.89 16.47 -5.24
N ILE A 152 20.78 16.33 -4.25
CA ILE A 152 21.92 15.39 -4.29
C ILE A 152 21.45 13.95 -4.50
N GLU A 153 20.36 13.54 -3.84
CA GLU A 153 19.79 12.20 -4.04
C GLU A 153 19.25 12.04 -5.46
N ILE A 154 18.62 13.06 -6.04
CA ILE A 154 18.15 13.01 -7.44
C ILE A 154 19.34 12.93 -8.40
N GLU A 155 20.36 13.76 -8.22
CA GLU A 155 21.59 13.76 -9.03
C GLU A 155 22.32 12.42 -8.97
N ASN A 156 22.41 11.80 -7.79
CA ASN A 156 23.00 10.47 -7.63
C ASN A 156 22.20 9.39 -8.39
N GLY A 157 20.88 9.44 -8.33
CA GLY A 157 20.05 8.51 -9.11
C GLY A 157 20.17 8.74 -10.62
N ASP A 158 20.28 9.99 -11.05
CA ASP A 158 20.53 10.37 -12.45
C ASP A 158 21.88 9.82 -12.94
N LYS A 159 22.92 9.92 -12.11
CA LYS A 159 24.26 9.37 -12.38
C LYS A 159 24.21 7.85 -12.56
N ILE A 160 23.55 7.12 -11.64
CA ILE A 160 23.39 5.66 -11.74
C ILE A 160 22.67 5.28 -13.04
N PHE A 161 21.63 6.03 -13.43
CA PHE A 161 20.93 5.80 -14.70
C PHE A 161 21.85 5.99 -15.91
N LYS A 162 22.66 7.05 -15.92
CA LYS A 162 23.62 7.33 -17.00
C LYS A 162 24.69 6.25 -17.11
N GLU A 163 25.29 5.85 -16.00
CA GLU A 163 26.32 4.80 -15.94
C GLU A 163 25.81 3.43 -16.41
N ASN A 164 24.50 3.18 -16.29
CA ASN A 164 23.87 1.94 -16.71
C ASN A 164 23.15 2.04 -18.06
N ASN A 165 23.38 3.12 -18.82
CA ASN A 165 22.78 3.36 -20.14
C ASN A 165 21.24 3.28 -20.14
N LEU A 166 20.60 3.69 -19.04
CA LEU A 166 19.16 3.63 -18.88
C LEU A 166 18.50 4.94 -19.34
N ASN A 167 17.48 4.81 -20.18
CA ASN A 167 16.72 5.97 -20.63
C ASN A 167 15.74 6.44 -19.55
N LYS A 168 16.00 7.64 -19.00
CA LYS A 168 15.15 8.31 -17.99
C LYS A 168 13.79 8.79 -18.54
N LYS A 169 13.65 8.96 -19.87
CA LYS A 169 12.42 9.47 -20.48
C LYS A 169 11.31 8.41 -20.40
N ASN A 170 10.13 8.83 -19.93
CA ASN A 170 8.89 8.04 -19.96
C ASN A 170 9.03 6.63 -19.34
N ILE A 171 9.47 6.56 -18.08
CA ILE A 171 9.57 5.31 -17.34
C ILE A 171 8.20 4.82 -16.86
N ILE A 172 7.91 3.55 -17.13
CA ILE A 172 6.80 2.80 -16.55
C ILE A 172 7.36 1.68 -15.68
N CYS A 173 6.93 1.65 -14.43
CA CYS A 173 7.30 0.59 -13.49
C CYS A 173 6.27 -0.53 -13.50
N ILE A 174 6.73 -1.77 -13.36
CA ILE A 174 5.86 -2.95 -13.23
C ILE A 174 6.32 -3.74 -12.00
N GLY A 175 5.47 -3.83 -10.98
CA GLY A 175 5.72 -4.61 -9.77
C GLY A 175 4.65 -5.70 -9.61
N ILE A 176 4.96 -6.93 -10.00
CA ILE A 176 4.04 -8.07 -9.87
C ILE A 176 4.51 -8.97 -8.74
N ARG A 177 3.64 -9.19 -7.77
CA ARG A 177 3.87 -10.11 -6.66
C ARG A 177 3.90 -11.56 -7.18
N ASP A 178 4.97 -12.24 -6.83
CA ASP A 178 5.11 -13.70 -6.94
C ASP A 178 5.24 -14.34 -5.54
N SER A 179 5.25 -15.67 -5.50
CA SER A 179 5.41 -16.45 -4.27
C SER A 179 6.81 -16.34 -3.64
N SER A 180 7.80 -15.82 -4.37
CA SER A 180 9.21 -15.91 -3.98
C SER A 180 9.58 -15.01 -2.81
N TYR A 181 8.95 -13.82 -2.73
CA TYR A 181 9.31 -12.83 -1.74
C TYR A 181 9.10 -13.32 -0.30
N LEU A 182 7.92 -13.86 0.01
CA LEU A 182 7.59 -14.27 1.37
C LEU A 182 8.36 -15.53 1.77
N LYS A 183 8.49 -16.50 0.85
CA LYS A 183 9.29 -17.72 1.08
C LYS A 183 10.76 -17.39 1.38
N LYS A 184 11.36 -16.45 0.63
CA LYS A 184 12.78 -16.08 0.84
C LYS A 184 13.00 -15.21 2.06
N LYS A 185 12.14 -14.23 2.31
CA LYS A 185 12.30 -13.26 3.42
C LYS A 185 11.96 -13.86 4.79
N TYR A 186 11.05 -14.82 4.84
CA TYR A 186 10.54 -15.40 6.07
C TYR A 186 10.54 -16.93 6.00
N LYS A 187 11.73 -17.52 5.88
CA LYS A 187 11.93 -18.97 5.67
C LYS A 187 11.21 -19.89 6.67
N LYS A 188 10.90 -19.39 7.88
CA LYS A 188 10.27 -20.17 8.97
C LYS A 188 8.76 -19.96 9.11
N GLN A 189 8.12 -19.23 8.19
CA GLN A 189 6.69 -18.90 8.28
C GLN A 189 5.98 -19.32 6.99
N ASP A 190 4.86 -20.02 7.12
CA ASP A 190 4.00 -20.35 5.99
C ASP A 190 3.15 -19.14 5.59
N PHE A 191 3.21 -18.79 4.31
CA PHE A 191 2.43 -17.72 3.68
C PHE A 191 1.54 -18.20 2.54
N SER A 192 1.33 -19.51 2.42
CA SER A 192 0.48 -20.15 1.40
C SER A 192 -0.94 -19.55 1.36
N TYR A 193 -1.44 -19.06 2.50
CA TYR A 193 -2.71 -18.35 2.60
C TYR A 193 -2.82 -17.09 1.72
N HIS A 194 -1.69 -16.52 1.27
CA HIS A 194 -1.65 -15.38 0.34
C HIS A 194 -1.50 -15.77 -1.14
N ASP A 195 -1.41 -17.05 -1.49
CA ASP A 195 -1.07 -17.48 -2.84
C ASP A 195 -2.08 -17.07 -3.91
N HIS A 196 -3.35 -16.90 -3.53
CA HIS A 196 -4.42 -16.40 -4.41
C HIS A 196 -4.16 -14.96 -4.94
N ARG A 197 -3.19 -14.23 -4.37
CA ARG A 197 -2.78 -12.88 -4.80
C ARG A 197 -1.56 -12.90 -5.74
N ASN A 198 -0.82 -14.00 -5.79
CA ASN A 198 0.35 -14.11 -6.65
C ASN A 198 -0.09 -14.21 -8.11
N ASP A 199 0.74 -13.72 -9.02
CA ASP A 199 0.43 -13.78 -10.45
C ASP A 199 1.64 -14.18 -11.30
N ASP A 200 1.36 -14.75 -12.47
CA ASP A 200 2.43 -15.09 -13.42
C ASP A 200 2.81 -13.86 -14.25
N ILE A 201 4.03 -13.37 -14.01
CA ILE A 201 4.64 -12.27 -14.75
C ILE A 201 4.64 -12.50 -16.27
N LYS A 202 4.66 -13.76 -16.75
CA LYS A 202 4.61 -14.07 -18.19
C LYS A 202 3.35 -13.53 -18.86
N LYS A 203 2.23 -13.44 -18.14
CA LYS A 203 0.97 -12.86 -18.68
C LYS A 203 1.09 -11.38 -19.03
N TYR A 204 2.09 -10.69 -18.48
CA TYR A 204 2.31 -9.25 -18.67
C TYR A 204 3.26 -8.97 -19.85
N ILE A 205 3.94 -9.99 -20.40
CA ILE A 205 4.89 -9.83 -21.52
C ILE A 205 4.27 -9.12 -22.74
N PRO A 206 3.03 -9.45 -23.19
CA PRO A 206 2.41 -8.72 -24.30
C PRO A 206 2.24 -7.22 -24.00
N GLY A 207 1.84 -6.90 -22.77
CA GLY A 207 1.72 -5.51 -22.29
C GLY A 207 3.08 -4.81 -22.24
N ILE A 208 4.13 -5.48 -21.75
CA ILE A 208 5.50 -4.95 -21.74
C ILE A 208 5.96 -4.64 -23.18
N ARG A 209 5.79 -5.58 -24.11
CA ARG A 209 6.15 -5.39 -25.52
C ARG A 209 5.39 -4.23 -26.16
N PHE A 210 4.10 -4.06 -25.84
CA PHE A 210 3.31 -2.91 -26.27
C PHE A 210 3.92 -1.59 -25.78
N LEU A 211 4.29 -1.48 -24.50
CA LEU A 211 4.91 -0.28 -23.94
C LEU A 211 6.26 0.03 -24.61
N LEU A 212 7.11 -0.99 -24.80
CA LEU A 212 8.40 -0.85 -25.48
C LEU A 212 8.22 -0.35 -26.92
N LYS A 213 7.26 -0.91 -27.67
CA LYS A 213 6.91 -0.46 -29.03
C LYS A 213 6.42 1.00 -29.08
N LYS A 214 5.80 1.48 -27.99
CA LYS A 214 5.38 2.88 -27.83
C LYS A 214 6.52 3.81 -27.36
N GLY A 215 7.75 3.30 -27.22
CA GLY A 215 8.92 4.09 -26.86
C GLY A 215 9.09 4.33 -25.36
N TYR A 216 8.33 3.64 -24.50
CA TYR A 216 8.50 3.74 -23.05
C TYR A 216 9.72 2.93 -22.57
N THR A 217 10.37 3.41 -21.51
CA THR A 217 11.28 2.59 -20.70
C THR A 217 10.47 1.79 -19.70
N VAL A 218 10.61 0.47 -19.69
CA VAL A 218 9.88 -0.42 -18.79
C VAL A 218 10.83 -1.02 -17.77
N ILE A 219 10.59 -0.74 -16.49
CA ILE A 219 11.39 -1.28 -15.39
C ILE A 219 10.54 -2.25 -14.59
N ARG A 220 10.94 -3.53 -14.56
CA ARG A 220 10.35 -4.52 -13.68
C ARG A 220 10.95 -4.36 -12.29
N MET A 221 10.11 -3.95 -11.34
CA MET A 221 10.48 -3.70 -9.96
C MET A 221 10.11 -4.87 -9.05
N GLY A 222 10.77 -4.95 -7.89
CA GLY A 222 10.57 -6.01 -6.90
C GLY A 222 11.87 -6.38 -6.17
N SER A 223 11.74 -6.97 -4.98
CA SER A 223 12.87 -7.32 -4.10
C SER A 223 13.56 -8.63 -4.45
N THR A 224 12.81 -9.59 -4.98
CA THR A 224 13.30 -10.88 -5.47
C THR A 224 12.28 -11.42 -6.44
N THR A 225 12.77 -12.03 -7.53
CA THR A 225 11.92 -12.72 -8.48
C THR A 225 12.58 -14.03 -8.86
N GLU A 226 11.86 -15.14 -8.78
CA GLU A 226 12.39 -16.46 -9.17
C GLU A 226 12.62 -16.56 -10.68
N LYS A 227 11.75 -15.94 -11.49
CA LYS A 227 11.76 -16.08 -12.95
C LYS A 227 12.32 -14.82 -13.59
N LYS A 228 13.47 -14.94 -14.26
CA LYS A 228 13.99 -13.91 -15.17
C LYS A 228 13.01 -13.74 -16.34
N LEU A 229 12.71 -12.49 -16.70
CA LEU A 229 12.03 -12.22 -17.96
C LEU A 229 13.07 -12.12 -19.07
N ASN A 230 13.05 -13.06 -20.02
CA ASN A 230 13.94 -13.01 -21.19
C ASN A 230 13.38 -12.01 -22.23
N ILE A 231 13.46 -10.72 -21.93
CA ILE A 231 13.12 -9.62 -22.83
C ILE A 231 14.41 -8.86 -23.15
N LYS A 232 14.93 -9.07 -24.35
CA LYS A 232 16.11 -8.35 -24.85
C LYS A 232 15.66 -7.06 -25.53
N HIS A 233 15.74 -5.93 -24.83
CA HIS A 233 15.43 -4.62 -25.38
C HIS A 233 16.14 -3.51 -24.59
N LYS A 234 16.75 -2.53 -25.26
CA LYS A 234 17.52 -1.44 -24.61
C LYS A 234 16.72 -0.62 -23.59
N ASN A 235 15.42 -0.49 -23.79
CA ASN A 235 14.50 0.21 -22.89
C ASN A 235 13.80 -0.71 -21.87
N PHE A 236 14.25 -1.95 -21.69
CA PHE A 236 13.72 -2.86 -20.67
C PHE A 236 14.80 -3.16 -19.63
N LEU A 237 14.45 -3.02 -18.35
CA LEU A 237 15.31 -3.38 -17.23
C LEU A 237 14.57 -4.32 -16.27
N ASP A 238 15.15 -5.49 -16.01
CA ASP A 238 14.76 -6.36 -14.90
C ASP A 238 15.49 -5.92 -13.61
N TYR A 239 15.01 -4.83 -13.01
CA TYR A 239 15.67 -4.18 -11.88
C TYR A 239 15.82 -5.11 -10.66
N SER A 240 14.83 -5.99 -10.45
CA SER A 240 14.86 -7.01 -9.39
C SER A 240 16.08 -7.93 -9.46
N ASN A 241 16.67 -8.12 -10.64
CA ASN A 241 17.84 -8.96 -10.89
C ASN A 241 19.05 -8.15 -11.37
N SER A 242 19.05 -6.84 -11.16
CA SER A 242 20.12 -5.93 -11.62
C SER A 242 21.09 -5.56 -10.49
N ASN A 243 22.32 -5.19 -10.87
CA ASN A 243 23.37 -4.77 -9.92
C ASN A 243 23.09 -3.42 -9.27
N ILE A 244 22.22 -2.59 -9.85
CA ILE A 244 21.85 -1.28 -9.29
C ILE A 244 20.77 -1.36 -8.22
N LYS A 245 20.29 -2.56 -7.90
CA LYS A 245 19.23 -2.76 -6.91
C LYS A 245 19.67 -2.31 -5.52
N SER A 246 18.94 -1.36 -4.95
CA SER A 246 19.19 -0.84 -3.60
C SER A 246 17.94 -0.20 -3.01
N ASP A 247 17.91 -0.04 -1.68
CA ASP A 247 16.84 0.68 -1.00
C ASP A 247 16.66 2.11 -1.55
N PHE A 248 17.76 2.75 -1.94
CA PHE A 248 17.75 4.07 -2.56
C PHE A 248 17.13 4.03 -3.97
N MET A 249 17.53 3.08 -4.82
CA MET A 249 17.00 2.97 -6.19
C MET A 249 15.53 2.52 -6.22
N ASP A 250 15.06 1.76 -5.23
CA ASP A 250 13.63 1.45 -5.06
C ASP A 250 12.79 2.74 -4.97
N VAL A 251 13.30 3.72 -4.20
CA VAL A 251 12.66 5.02 -4.00
C VAL A 251 12.85 5.91 -5.23
N TYR A 252 14.07 6.03 -5.73
CA TYR A 252 14.39 6.91 -6.85
C TYR A 252 13.66 6.51 -8.15
N ILE A 253 13.64 5.23 -8.52
CA ILE A 253 12.92 4.77 -9.72
C ILE A 253 11.41 5.06 -9.60
N SER A 254 10.83 4.81 -8.42
CA SER A 254 9.43 5.13 -8.13
C SER A 254 9.15 6.64 -8.13
N TYR A 255 10.14 7.46 -7.76
CA TYR A 255 10.06 8.92 -7.79
C TYR A 255 10.03 9.47 -9.23
N ILE A 256 10.79 8.89 -10.16
CA ILE A 256 10.86 9.40 -11.55
C ILE A 256 9.84 8.78 -12.50
N CYS A 257 9.23 7.64 -12.14
CA CYS A 257 8.29 6.97 -13.04
C CYS A 257 7.04 7.81 -13.34
N LYS A 258 6.40 7.53 -14.48
CA LYS A 258 5.18 8.19 -14.94
C LYS A 258 3.93 7.41 -14.58
N LEU A 259 4.03 6.09 -14.53
CA LEU A 259 2.96 5.16 -14.22
C LEU A 259 3.56 3.95 -13.51
N PHE A 260 2.85 3.44 -12.52
CA PHE A 260 3.14 2.18 -11.86
C PHE A 260 2.07 1.14 -12.22
N ILE A 261 2.46 -0.07 -12.59
CA ILE A 261 1.54 -1.18 -12.89
C ILE A 261 1.81 -2.28 -11.87
N SER A 262 0.76 -2.74 -11.19
CA SER A 262 0.90 -3.66 -10.06
C SER A 262 -0.31 -4.56 -9.85
N ASN A 263 -0.15 -5.64 -9.09
CA ASN A 263 -1.23 -6.48 -8.58
C ASN A 263 -1.41 -6.34 -7.05
N ASN A 264 -1.32 -5.12 -6.51
CA ASN A 264 -1.49 -4.77 -5.09
C ASN A 264 -0.36 -5.30 -4.19
N THR A 265 0.85 -4.78 -4.42
CA THR A 265 2.06 -5.13 -3.68
C THR A 265 2.44 -4.06 -2.65
N GLY A 266 3.33 -4.40 -1.71
CA GLY A 266 3.86 -3.41 -0.77
C GLY A 266 4.72 -2.33 -1.43
N LEU A 267 5.20 -2.55 -2.66
CA LEU A 267 6.00 -1.57 -3.40
C LEU A 267 5.15 -0.42 -3.94
N ASP A 268 3.87 -0.66 -4.19
CA ASP A 268 2.88 0.33 -4.62
C ASP A 268 2.88 1.54 -3.69
N ALA A 269 3.19 1.31 -2.41
CA ALA A 269 3.24 2.34 -1.40
C ALA A 269 4.26 3.44 -1.67
N ILE A 270 5.40 3.14 -2.31
CA ILE A 270 6.36 4.18 -2.72
C ILE A 270 5.77 5.01 -3.86
N ALA A 271 5.10 4.37 -4.83
CA ALA A 271 4.43 5.07 -5.92
C ALA A 271 3.28 5.97 -5.42
N VAL A 272 2.49 5.47 -4.46
CA VAL A 272 1.43 6.26 -3.79
C VAL A 272 2.03 7.44 -3.03
N MET A 273 3.14 7.22 -2.31
CA MET A 273 3.86 8.28 -1.58
C MET A 273 4.27 9.41 -2.52
N PHE A 274 4.73 9.12 -3.74
CA PHE A 274 5.06 10.13 -4.75
C PHE A 274 3.89 10.56 -5.66
N ARG A 275 2.65 10.23 -5.29
CA ARG A 275 1.43 10.58 -6.05
C ARG A 275 1.46 10.09 -7.50
N LYS A 276 2.10 8.95 -7.76
CA LYS A 276 2.14 8.37 -9.10
C LYS A 276 0.78 7.75 -9.44
N PRO A 277 0.34 7.86 -10.71
CA PRO A 277 -0.73 7.04 -11.23
C PRO A 277 -0.40 5.55 -11.11
N ILE A 278 -1.40 4.75 -10.78
CA ILE A 278 -1.22 3.30 -10.59
C ILE A 278 -2.33 2.54 -11.31
N LEU A 279 -1.95 1.56 -12.12
CA LEU A 279 -2.82 0.52 -12.64
C LEU A 279 -2.74 -0.70 -11.75
N HIS A 280 -3.82 -1.01 -11.03
CA HIS A 280 -3.96 -2.24 -10.27
C HIS A 280 -4.66 -3.33 -11.07
N ILE A 281 -4.01 -4.48 -11.17
CA ILE A 281 -4.42 -5.63 -11.97
C ILE A 281 -4.93 -6.76 -11.06
N GLY A 282 -6.24 -7.01 -11.18
CA GLY A 282 -6.92 -8.09 -10.47
C GLY A 282 -7.00 -7.88 -8.95
N SER A 283 -7.23 -6.65 -8.49
CA SER A 283 -7.21 -6.33 -7.06
C SER A 283 -8.07 -7.23 -6.20
N LEU A 284 -7.54 -7.53 -5.01
CA LEU A 284 -8.15 -8.33 -3.95
C LEU A 284 -7.77 -7.77 -2.57
N PRO A 285 -8.65 -7.95 -1.57
CA PRO A 285 -9.99 -8.54 -1.68
C PRO A 285 -10.99 -7.54 -2.27
N PHE A 286 -12.08 -8.04 -2.86
CA PHE A 286 -13.02 -7.26 -3.67
C PHE A 286 -13.51 -5.99 -2.96
N GLY A 287 -13.85 -6.09 -1.67
CA GLY A 287 -14.41 -5.01 -0.86
C GLY A 287 -13.39 -4.06 -0.24
N ALA A 288 -12.08 -4.30 -0.40
CA ALA A 288 -11.02 -3.50 0.25
C ALA A 288 -10.00 -2.95 -0.75
N ILE A 289 -10.40 -2.70 -1.99
CA ILE A 289 -9.50 -2.13 -2.99
C ILE A 289 -9.24 -0.63 -2.73
N SER A 290 -8.11 -0.10 -3.19
CA SER A 290 -7.79 1.33 -3.03
C SER A 290 -8.66 2.18 -3.96
N THR A 291 -9.68 2.87 -3.42
CA THR A 291 -10.59 3.72 -4.22
C THR A 291 -10.46 5.22 -3.97
N PHE A 292 -9.48 5.63 -3.18
CA PHE A 292 -9.46 6.98 -2.59
C PHE A 292 -8.80 8.07 -3.46
N SER A 293 -8.28 7.75 -4.65
CA SER A 293 -7.67 8.74 -5.55
C SER A 293 -8.07 8.53 -7.01
N LYS A 294 -8.22 9.62 -7.75
CA LYS A 294 -8.42 9.62 -9.22
C LYS A 294 -7.18 9.13 -9.99
N ARG A 295 -6.04 8.97 -9.31
CA ARG A 295 -4.81 8.44 -9.92
C ARG A 295 -4.79 6.92 -10.03
N TYR A 296 -5.79 6.23 -9.47
CA TYR A 296 -5.87 4.78 -9.51
C TYR A 296 -6.77 4.32 -10.65
N PHE A 297 -6.27 3.34 -11.40
CA PHE A 297 -6.98 2.57 -12.41
C PHE A 297 -7.11 1.16 -11.87
N ASN A 298 -8.30 0.81 -11.39
CA ASN A 298 -8.55 -0.47 -10.75
C ASN A 298 -9.20 -1.45 -11.72
N THR A 299 -8.76 -2.70 -11.60
CA THR A 299 -9.44 -3.89 -12.11
C THR A 299 -9.48 -4.91 -10.97
N MET A 300 -10.40 -5.87 -11.02
CA MET A 300 -10.58 -6.87 -9.95
C MET A 300 -10.44 -8.29 -10.48
N SER A 301 -10.13 -9.22 -9.59
CA SER A 301 -10.23 -10.65 -9.91
C SER A 301 -11.69 -11.09 -9.79
N ASN A 302 -12.12 -12.03 -10.63
CA ASN A 302 -13.48 -12.55 -10.58
C ASN A 302 -13.61 -13.68 -9.57
N TYR A 303 -14.83 -13.86 -9.07
CA TYR A 303 -15.17 -14.87 -8.08
C TYR A 303 -16.03 -15.94 -8.77
N TYR A 304 -15.47 -17.12 -9.00
CA TYR A 304 -16.20 -18.26 -9.56
C TYR A 304 -16.79 -19.10 -8.43
N SER A 305 -18.10 -19.32 -8.43
CA SER A 305 -18.76 -20.19 -7.46
C SER A 305 -18.89 -21.59 -8.02
N TYR A 306 -18.33 -22.59 -7.31
CA TYR A 306 -18.54 -23.99 -7.68
C TYR A 306 -20.00 -24.41 -7.48
N LYS A 307 -20.70 -23.84 -6.49
CA LYS A 307 -22.13 -24.10 -6.24
C LYS A 307 -23.01 -23.64 -7.41
N LYS A 308 -22.77 -22.43 -7.93
CA LYS A 308 -23.54 -21.84 -9.03
C LYS A 308 -22.99 -22.18 -10.42
N LYS A 309 -21.82 -22.80 -10.50
CA LYS A 309 -21.07 -23.10 -11.74
C LYS A 309 -20.89 -21.89 -12.68
N ARG A 310 -20.71 -20.70 -12.09
CA ARG A 310 -20.50 -19.45 -12.85
C ARG A 310 -19.78 -18.38 -12.03
N LEU A 311 -19.38 -17.32 -12.70
CA LEU A 311 -18.91 -16.10 -12.05
C LEU A 311 -20.04 -15.42 -11.27
N LEU A 312 -19.70 -14.92 -10.09
CA LEU A 312 -20.59 -14.17 -9.22
C LEU A 312 -20.65 -12.71 -9.64
N ASN A 313 -21.84 -12.12 -9.64
CA ASN A 313 -22.00 -10.68 -9.79
C ASN A 313 -21.62 -9.95 -8.49
N GLN A 314 -21.59 -8.62 -8.55
CA GLN A 314 -21.21 -7.79 -7.41
C GLN A 314 -22.15 -7.99 -6.21
N THR A 315 -23.46 -8.00 -6.44
CA THR A 315 -24.47 -8.21 -5.39
C THR A 315 -24.29 -9.55 -4.67
N GLU A 316 -24.01 -10.61 -5.42
CA GLU A 316 -23.79 -11.95 -4.87
C GLU A 316 -22.52 -12.03 -4.02
N ILE A 317 -21.43 -11.38 -4.43
CA ILE A 317 -20.19 -11.32 -3.64
C ILE A 317 -20.45 -10.72 -2.26
N PHE A 318 -21.22 -9.63 -2.18
CA PHE A 318 -21.55 -8.99 -0.91
C PHE A 318 -22.61 -9.76 -0.11
N ASN A 319 -23.66 -10.28 -0.75
CA ASN A 319 -24.70 -11.05 -0.06
C ASN A 319 -24.16 -12.35 0.56
N LEU A 320 -23.12 -12.95 -0.05
CA LEU A 320 -22.42 -14.10 0.51
C LEU A 320 -21.37 -13.72 1.58
N ASN A 321 -21.18 -12.42 1.85
CA ASN A 321 -20.21 -11.88 2.79
C ASN A 321 -18.75 -12.32 2.52
N ILE A 322 -18.38 -12.45 1.24
CA ILE A 322 -17.05 -12.92 0.81
C ILE A 322 -16.14 -11.82 0.24
N GLN A 323 -16.59 -10.58 0.24
CA GLN A 323 -15.88 -9.41 -0.27
C GLN A 323 -14.59 -9.07 0.51
N TYR A 324 -14.50 -9.50 1.77
CA TYR A 324 -13.38 -9.22 2.69
C TYR A 324 -12.55 -10.45 3.04
N LEU A 325 -12.64 -11.53 2.28
CA LEU A 325 -11.82 -12.71 2.51
C LEU A 325 -10.35 -12.43 2.13
N TRP A 326 -9.45 -12.57 3.10
CA TRP A 326 -8.01 -12.30 2.94
C TRP A 326 -7.15 -13.54 2.78
N ARG A 327 -7.69 -14.71 3.13
CA ARG A 327 -6.96 -15.98 3.16
C ARG A 327 -7.52 -16.93 2.10
N LYS A 328 -6.63 -17.71 1.49
CA LYS A 328 -7.00 -18.74 0.51
C LYS A 328 -7.99 -19.74 1.11
N GLU A 329 -7.72 -20.21 2.33
CA GLU A 329 -8.57 -21.16 3.07
C GLU A 329 -10.02 -20.69 3.20
N ASP A 330 -10.26 -19.38 3.34
CA ASP A 330 -11.62 -18.84 3.47
C ASP A 330 -12.39 -18.92 2.14
N PHE A 331 -11.70 -18.74 1.01
CA PHE A 331 -12.29 -18.95 -0.32
C PHE A 331 -12.62 -20.42 -0.55
N ASP A 332 -11.71 -21.33 -0.19
CA ASP A 332 -11.87 -22.77 -0.33
C ASP A 332 -13.08 -23.28 0.49
N LYS A 333 -13.20 -22.84 1.75
CA LYS A 333 -14.37 -23.12 2.61
C LYS A 333 -15.69 -22.65 2.00
N ASN A 334 -15.68 -21.49 1.33
CA ASN A 334 -16.86 -20.95 0.65
C ASN A 334 -17.12 -21.57 -0.73
N LYS A 335 -16.29 -22.52 -1.17
CA LYS A 335 -16.32 -23.10 -2.52
C LYS A 335 -16.24 -22.02 -3.62
N ILE A 336 -15.33 -21.06 -3.43
CA ILE A 336 -15.06 -19.95 -4.35
C ILE A 336 -13.66 -20.09 -4.94
N LYS A 337 -13.55 -20.03 -6.27
CA LYS A 337 -12.27 -19.92 -6.97
C LYS A 337 -12.06 -18.48 -7.45
N ILE A 338 -10.91 -17.92 -7.12
CA ILE A 338 -10.47 -16.63 -7.65
C ILE A 338 -9.92 -16.80 -9.07
N ILE A 339 -10.49 -16.05 -10.02
CA ILE A 339 -10.07 -16.03 -11.42
C ILE A 339 -9.35 -14.70 -11.69
N ARG A 340 -8.02 -14.80 -11.84
CA ARG A 340 -7.15 -13.67 -12.18
C ARG A 340 -7.34 -13.27 -13.66
N PRO A 341 -7.12 -11.99 -14.03
CA PRO A 341 -7.14 -11.56 -15.42
C PRO A 341 -6.19 -12.37 -16.32
N THR A 342 -6.64 -12.65 -17.54
CA THR A 342 -5.90 -13.33 -18.60
C THR A 342 -4.87 -12.41 -19.26
N LYS A 343 -3.94 -12.98 -20.06
CA LYS A 343 -2.96 -12.20 -20.83
C LYS A 343 -3.62 -11.20 -21.80
N VAL A 344 -4.79 -11.54 -22.36
CA VAL A 344 -5.52 -10.70 -23.31
C VAL A 344 -6.16 -9.52 -22.59
N GLU A 345 -6.80 -9.77 -21.44
CA GLU A 345 -7.36 -8.71 -20.59
C GLU A 345 -6.27 -7.75 -20.12
N ILE A 346 -5.16 -8.28 -19.60
CA ILE A 346 -4.02 -7.47 -19.12
C ILE A 346 -3.50 -6.55 -20.23
N LEU A 347 -3.32 -7.06 -21.45
CA LEU A 347 -2.90 -6.23 -22.59
C LEU A 347 -3.90 -5.10 -22.85
N LYS A 348 -5.21 -5.37 -22.84
CA LYS A 348 -6.24 -4.33 -23.02
C LYS A 348 -6.19 -3.28 -21.90
N TYR A 349 -5.91 -3.69 -20.66
CA TYR A 349 -5.78 -2.79 -19.51
C TYR A 349 -4.58 -1.84 -19.66
N PHE A 350 -3.46 -2.35 -20.16
CA PHE A 350 -2.28 -1.54 -20.49
C PHE A 350 -2.61 -0.52 -21.59
N VAL A 351 -3.20 -0.97 -22.70
CA VAL A 351 -3.56 -0.10 -23.83
C VAL A 351 -4.50 1.02 -23.40
N GLU A 352 -5.57 0.69 -22.66
CA GLU A 352 -6.54 1.69 -22.20
C GLU A 352 -5.89 2.70 -21.23
N THR A 353 -5.06 2.22 -20.29
CA THR A 353 -4.44 3.09 -19.29
C THR A 353 -3.46 4.07 -19.95
N ILE A 354 -2.67 3.62 -20.92
CA ILE A 354 -1.79 4.51 -21.69
C ILE A 354 -2.59 5.51 -22.52
N SER A 355 -3.70 5.09 -23.13
CA SER A 355 -4.60 6.00 -23.84
C SER A 355 -5.15 7.10 -22.93
N ILE A 356 -5.59 6.75 -21.72
CA ILE A 356 -6.06 7.74 -20.73
C ILE A 356 -4.91 8.65 -20.27
N PHE A 357 -3.73 8.10 -20.05
CA PHE A 357 -2.55 8.87 -19.65
C PHE A 357 -2.08 9.86 -20.72
N GLN A 358 -2.34 9.56 -22.00
CA GLN A 358 -2.14 10.45 -23.14
C GLN A 358 -3.31 11.44 -23.35
N ASN A 359 -4.17 11.62 -22.34
CA ASN A 359 -5.32 12.54 -22.33
C ASN A 359 -6.35 12.30 -23.43
N ILE A 360 -6.46 11.06 -23.92
CA ILE A 360 -7.55 10.70 -24.83
C ILE A 360 -8.85 10.63 -24.02
N LYS A 361 -9.84 11.49 -24.37
CA LYS A 361 -11.12 11.57 -23.65
C LYS A 361 -11.80 10.20 -23.60
N LYS A 362 -12.30 9.81 -22.41
CA LYS A 362 -13.10 8.59 -22.25
C LYS A 362 -14.38 8.70 -23.12
N LYS A 363 -14.73 7.62 -23.82
CA LYS A 363 -15.98 7.54 -24.59
C LYS A 363 -17.19 7.61 -23.65
N LYS A 364 -18.32 8.21 -24.10
CA LYS A 364 -19.56 8.36 -23.30
C LYS A 364 -20.06 7.03 -22.71
N ASN A 365 -20.06 5.96 -23.50
CA ASN A 365 -20.49 4.62 -23.04
C ASN A 365 -19.61 4.06 -21.92
N HIS A 366 -18.32 4.38 -21.91
CA HIS A 366 -17.39 3.94 -20.86
C HIS A 366 -17.74 4.58 -19.51
N ILE A 367 -18.03 5.87 -19.53
CA ILE A 367 -18.45 6.64 -18.35
C ILE A 367 -19.73 6.05 -17.75
N LEU A 368 -20.67 5.57 -18.59
CA LEU A 368 -21.91 4.96 -18.13
C LEU A 368 -21.67 3.62 -17.39
N LEU A 369 -20.84 2.74 -17.94
CA LEU A 369 -20.50 1.45 -17.31
C LEU A 369 -19.80 1.66 -15.97
N GLU A 370 -18.82 2.57 -15.94
CA GLU A 370 -18.07 2.91 -14.73
C GLU A 370 -18.99 3.49 -13.65
N ARG A 371 -19.89 4.41 -14.01
CA ARG A 371 -20.90 4.95 -13.09
C ARG A 371 -21.81 3.87 -12.54
N LYS A 372 -22.28 2.93 -13.38
CA LYS A 372 -23.12 1.81 -12.95
C LYS A 372 -22.40 0.94 -11.93
N PHE A 373 -21.15 0.57 -12.22
CA PHE A 373 -20.31 -0.21 -11.30
C PHE A 373 -20.09 0.52 -9.97
N ILE A 374 -19.68 1.79 -10.01
CA ILE A 374 -19.39 2.57 -8.80
C ILE A 374 -20.64 2.74 -7.94
N LYS A 375 -21.80 2.99 -8.55
CA LYS A 375 -23.08 3.15 -7.82
C LYS A 375 -23.40 1.88 -7.03
N LEU A 376 -23.30 0.72 -7.67
CA LEU A 376 -23.57 -0.56 -7.05
C LEU A 376 -22.52 -0.87 -5.98
N TYR A 377 -21.23 -0.75 -6.30
CA TYR A 377 -20.13 -0.99 -5.37
C TYR A 377 -20.23 -0.10 -4.12
N SER A 378 -20.47 1.21 -4.30
CA SER A 378 -20.62 2.18 -3.20
C SER A 378 -21.77 1.84 -2.26
N LYS A 379 -22.91 1.42 -2.82
CA LYS A 379 -24.08 0.97 -2.03
C LYS A 379 -23.69 -0.21 -1.15
N TYR A 380 -23.03 -1.22 -1.71
CA TYR A 380 -22.75 -2.46 -1.00
C TYR A 380 -21.61 -2.36 0.02
N VAL A 381 -20.51 -1.64 -0.28
CA VAL A 381 -19.44 -1.46 0.73
C VAL A 381 -19.88 -0.67 1.95
N LYS A 382 -20.90 0.19 1.81
CA LYS A 382 -21.52 0.88 2.95
C LYS A 382 -22.43 -0.05 3.74
N ARG A 383 -23.18 -0.93 3.06
CA ARG A 383 -24.12 -1.86 3.67
C ARG A 383 -23.43 -3.00 4.42
N TYR A 384 -22.29 -3.46 3.92
CA TYR A 384 -21.53 -4.57 4.49
C TYR A 384 -20.13 -4.09 4.91
N PRO A 385 -19.95 -3.57 6.14
CA PRO A 385 -18.65 -3.12 6.63
C PRO A 385 -17.73 -4.26 7.11
N ASP A 386 -16.40 -4.07 7.07
CA ASP A 386 -15.41 -4.98 7.70
C ASP A 386 -15.13 -4.56 9.15
N GLY A 387 -16.11 -4.78 10.01
CA GLY A 387 -16.04 -4.35 11.42
C GLY A 387 -15.82 -2.84 11.54
N LYS A 388 -14.71 -2.44 12.20
CA LYS A 388 -14.34 -1.02 12.37
C LYS A 388 -13.43 -0.47 11.27
N LYS A 389 -13.02 -1.28 10.29
CA LYS A 389 -12.11 -0.82 9.23
C LYS A 389 -12.89 -0.06 8.17
N GLN A 390 -12.34 1.08 7.75
CA GLN A 390 -12.95 1.89 6.71
C GLN A 390 -12.10 1.85 5.45
N TYR A 391 -12.47 1.07 4.43
CA TYR A 391 -11.69 1.06 3.18
C TYR A 391 -12.07 2.19 2.23
N HIS A 392 -13.31 2.66 2.36
CA HIS A 392 -13.93 3.57 1.42
C HIS A 392 -14.61 4.72 2.17
N ASN A 393 -14.50 5.90 1.56
CA ASN A 393 -15.36 7.03 1.87
C ASN A 393 -16.05 7.45 0.56
N ILE A 394 -15.48 8.42 -0.16
CA ILE A 394 -15.88 8.73 -1.53
C ILE A 394 -15.03 7.88 -2.49
N ILE A 395 -15.68 7.16 -3.40
CA ILE A 395 -14.97 6.39 -4.44
C ILE A 395 -14.56 7.36 -5.55
N LYS A 396 -13.25 7.59 -5.64
CA LYS A 396 -12.62 8.50 -6.63
C LYS A 396 -11.82 7.76 -7.71
N SER A 397 -11.50 6.48 -7.50
CA SER A 397 -10.72 5.69 -8.46
C SER A 397 -11.46 5.47 -9.76
N ASN A 398 -10.68 5.25 -10.82
CA ASN A 398 -11.19 4.84 -12.11
C ASN A 398 -11.31 3.31 -12.17
N PHE A 399 -12.35 2.83 -12.84
CA PHE A 399 -12.48 1.44 -13.27
C PHE A 399 -12.36 1.39 -14.78
N LEU A 400 -11.47 0.52 -15.28
CA LEU A 400 -11.22 0.45 -16.71
C LEU A 400 -12.44 -0.06 -17.47
N SER A 401 -12.72 0.55 -18.62
CA SER A 401 -13.85 0.20 -19.47
C SER A 401 -13.67 -1.19 -20.06
N SER A 402 -12.45 -1.51 -20.49
CA SER A 402 -12.07 -2.85 -20.94
C SER A 402 -12.34 -3.89 -19.84
N PHE A 403 -12.01 -3.59 -18.58
CA PHE A 403 -12.33 -4.47 -17.45
C PHE A 403 -13.84 -4.69 -17.32
N LEU A 404 -14.65 -3.63 -17.36
CA LEU A 404 -16.11 -3.75 -17.25
C LEU A 404 -16.74 -4.46 -18.45
N LEU A 405 -16.15 -4.36 -19.64
CA LEU A 405 -16.60 -5.06 -20.84
C LEU A 405 -16.33 -6.56 -20.80
N PHE A 406 -15.15 -6.97 -20.29
CA PHE A 406 -14.87 -8.39 -20.04
C PHE A 406 -15.71 -8.94 -18.87
N ASN A 407 -16.07 -8.08 -17.92
CA ASN A 407 -16.70 -8.47 -16.66
C ASN A 407 -18.11 -7.91 -16.51
N LYS A 408 -18.91 -7.94 -17.60
CA LYS A 408 -20.31 -7.45 -17.61
C LYS A 408 -21.19 -8.08 -16.53
N HIS A 409 -20.85 -9.30 -16.08
CA HIS A 409 -21.55 -9.96 -14.99
C HIS A 409 -21.50 -9.18 -13.68
N LEU A 410 -20.46 -8.38 -13.42
CA LEU A 410 -20.34 -7.52 -12.22
C LEU A 410 -21.29 -6.32 -12.24
N LEU A 411 -21.91 -6.01 -13.38
CA LEU A 411 -22.84 -4.89 -13.55
C LEU A 411 -24.30 -5.31 -13.35
N ARG A 412 -24.55 -6.57 -12.96
CA ARG A 412 -25.87 -7.14 -12.74
C ARG A 412 -26.25 -7.14 -11.27
#